data_AF-A0A7X6SPU1-F1
#
_entry.id   AF-A0A7X6SPU1-F1
#
_cell.length_a   1.000
_cell.length_b   1.000
_cell.length_c   1.000
_cell.angle_alpha   90.00
_cell.angle_beta   90.00
_cell.angle_gamma   90.00
#
_symmetry.space_group_name_H-M   'P 1'
#
loop_
_entity.id
_entity.type
_entity.pdbx_description
1 polymer ?
#
loop_
_entity_poly.entity_id
_entity_poly.type
_entity_poly.pdbx_seq_one_letter_code
_entity_poly.pdbx_strand_id
1 'polypeptide(L)'
;MPNAVTNSTPITQGDEVAHLLRDLGSAADFTYWCSGTFPLGGTNSIVNSFNTFGYSGLKKHVRAQWDYGTAWGDLIRSEIDNYRPVFYRGDECDLCTSKHFWVIDGYDSSDPDYFYCNFGWGYPGPTYNISYQYLDDLTPGEHEFNENQQLIS
;
A
#
# COMPACT_ATOMS: atom_id res chain seq x y z
N MET A 1 14.23 -2.14 14.52
CA MET A 1 14.46 -2.33 13.08
C MET A 1 14.87 -1.00 12.46
N PRO A 2 15.73 -0.98 11.43
CA PRO A 2 16.15 0.25 10.75
C PRO A 2 15.00 0.83 9.89
N ASN A 3 15.04 2.14 9.60
CA ASN A 3 14.05 2.79 8.74
C ASN A 3 14.25 2.45 7.25
N ALA A 4 15.44 1.98 6.86
CA ALA A 4 15.74 1.48 5.53
C ALA A 4 16.89 0.45 5.62
N VAL A 5 16.89 -0.51 4.70
CA VAL A 5 17.99 -1.46 4.53
C VAL A 5 18.79 -1.04 3.30
N THR A 6 20.10 -0.86 3.47
CA THR A 6 21.04 -0.48 2.41
C THR A 6 22.20 -1.47 2.39
N ASN A 7 23.11 -1.33 1.41
CA ASN A 7 24.32 -2.14 1.33
C ASN A 7 25.29 -1.96 2.51
N SER A 8 25.06 -0.97 3.38
CA SER A 8 25.84 -0.74 4.61
C SER A 8 25.11 -1.12 5.89
N THR A 9 23.85 -1.59 5.80
CA THR A 9 23.09 -2.03 6.97
C THR A 9 23.74 -3.28 7.58
N PRO A 10 23.96 -3.33 8.91
CA PRO A 10 24.45 -4.53 9.57
C PRO A 10 23.56 -5.75 9.28
N ILE A 11 24.17 -6.91 9.02
CA ILE A 11 23.45 -8.16 8.66
C ILE A 11 22.33 -8.46 9.67
N THR A 12 22.61 -8.35 10.96
CA THR A 12 21.60 -8.61 12.00
C THR A 12 20.38 -7.71 11.87
N GLN A 13 20.53 -6.45 11.48
CA GLN A 13 19.38 -5.55 11.26
C GLN A 13 18.62 -5.89 9.98
N GLY A 14 19.32 -6.34 8.93
CA GLY A 14 18.70 -6.88 7.72
C GLY A 14 17.88 -8.14 8.00
N ASP A 15 18.41 -9.04 8.83
CA ASP A 15 17.73 -10.28 9.24
C ASP A 15 16.44 -9.99 10.03
N GLU A 16 16.44 -9.00 10.93
CA GLU A 16 15.22 -8.58 11.63
C GLU A 16 14.12 -8.12 10.66
N VAL A 17 14.47 -7.35 9.63
CA VAL A 17 13.51 -6.91 8.60
C VAL A 17 13.03 -8.11 7.77
N ALA A 18 13.94 -9.02 7.40
CA ALA A 18 13.58 -10.22 6.65
C ALA A 18 12.64 -11.15 7.44
N HIS A 19 12.85 -11.29 8.75
CA HIS A 19 11.94 -12.04 9.63
C HIS A 19 10.56 -11.40 9.69
N LEU A 20 10.48 -10.08 9.85
CA LEU A 20 9.20 -9.37 9.80
C LEU A 20 8.48 -9.63 8.47
N LEU A 21 9.15 -9.47 7.33
CA LEU A 21 8.55 -9.65 6.01
C LEU A 21 8.06 -11.09 5.78
N ARG A 22 8.82 -12.09 6.26
CA ARG A 22 8.40 -13.50 6.24
C ARG A 22 7.14 -13.71 7.07
N ASP A 23 7.11 -13.18 8.30
CA ASP A 23 5.99 -13.38 9.21
C ASP A 23 4.72 -12.69 8.69
N LEU A 24 4.85 -11.49 8.10
CA LEU A 24 3.76 -10.78 7.41
C LEU A 24 3.20 -11.61 6.23
N GLY A 25 4.07 -12.15 5.39
CA GLY A 25 3.63 -12.96 4.25
C GLY A 25 2.99 -14.29 4.65
N SER A 26 3.48 -14.92 5.72
CA SER A 26 2.83 -16.11 6.30
C SER A 26 1.46 -15.78 6.88
N ALA A 27 1.31 -14.64 7.56
CA ALA A 27 0.03 -14.24 8.16
C ALA A 27 -1.03 -13.86 7.12
N ALA A 28 -0.59 -13.34 5.96
CA ALA A 28 -1.46 -12.94 4.85
C ALA A 28 -1.67 -14.03 3.79
N ASP A 29 -1.18 -15.26 4.04
CA ASP A 29 -1.28 -16.40 3.13
C ASP A 29 -0.77 -16.08 1.70
N PHE A 30 0.44 -15.52 1.64
CA PHE A 30 1.07 -15.13 0.40
C PHE A 30 1.54 -16.35 -0.40
N THR A 31 1.21 -16.35 -1.69
CA THR A 31 1.87 -17.21 -2.67
C THR A 31 3.09 -16.49 -3.24
N TYR A 32 4.25 -17.13 -3.11
CA TYR A 32 5.52 -16.62 -3.61
C TYR A 32 5.83 -17.19 -4.99
N TRP A 33 6.17 -16.31 -5.93
CA TRP A 33 6.61 -16.67 -7.27
C TRP A 33 7.80 -15.80 -7.72
N CYS A 34 8.54 -16.24 -8.72
CA CYS A 34 9.74 -15.53 -9.18
C CYS A 34 9.44 -14.14 -9.77
N SER A 35 8.21 -13.89 -10.23
CA SER A 35 7.78 -12.61 -10.82
C SER A 35 6.84 -11.80 -9.93
N GLY A 36 6.65 -12.19 -8.66
CA GLY A 36 5.77 -11.45 -7.75
C GLY A 36 5.25 -12.29 -6.59
N THR A 37 4.53 -11.64 -5.69
CA THR A 37 3.88 -12.26 -4.54
C THR A 37 2.47 -11.71 -4.41
N PHE A 38 1.51 -12.56 -4.08
CA PHE A 38 0.11 -12.14 -3.93
C PHE A 38 -0.59 -12.90 -2.80
N PRO A 39 -1.50 -12.24 -2.05
CA PRO A 39 -2.36 -12.92 -1.08
C PRO A 39 -3.42 -13.78 -1.78
N LEU A 40 -3.52 -15.05 -1.40
CA LEU A 40 -4.49 -15.98 -2.01
C LEU A 40 -5.95 -15.53 -1.82
N GLY A 41 -6.31 -15.02 -0.64
CA GLY A 41 -7.64 -14.47 -0.39
C GLY A 41 -7.75 -12.96 -0.68
N GLY A 42 -6.83 -12.41 -1.48
CA GLY A 42 -6.82 -10.99 -1.85
C GLY A 42 -6.71 -10.05 -0.66
N THR A 43 -7.25 -8.84 -0.80
CA THR A 43 -7.22 -7.78 0.23
C THR A 43 -7.83 -8.23 1.57
N ASN A 44 -8.78 -9.17 1.57
CA ASN A 44 -9.33 -9.71 2.82
C ASN A 44 -8.29 -10.49 3.64
N SER A 45 -7.37 -11.20 2.98
CA SER A 45 -6.29 -11.89 3.70
C SER A 45 -5.33 -10.92 4.35
N ILE A 46 -5.13 -9.75 3.74
CA ILE A 46 -4.34 -8.66 4.34
C ILE A 46 -5.07 -8.09 5.56
N VAL A 47 -6.36 -7.78 5.47
CA VAL A 47 -7.15 -7.34 6.64
C VAL A 47 -7.07 -8.36 7.79
N ASN A 48 -7.17 -9.65 7.46
CA ASN A 48 -7.07 -10.72 8.45
C ASN A 48 -5.67 -10.84 9.06
N SER A 49 -4.61 -10.63 8.27
CA SER A 49 -3.23 -10.75 8.77
C SER A 49 -2.92 -9.71 9.84
N PHE A 50 -3.46 -8.49 9.73
CA PHE A 50 -3.33 -7.47 10.76
C PHE A 50 -3.89 -7.91 12.12
N ASN A 51 -5.00 -8.66 12.14
CA ASN A 51 -5.55 -9.21 13.39
C ASN A 51 -4.57 -10.19 14.07
N THR A 52 -3.80 -10.95 13.29
CA THR A 52 -2.74 -11.85 13.82
C THR A 52 -1.69 -11.08 14.60
N PHE A 53 -1.44 -9.81 14.25
CA PHE A 53 -0.52 -8.92 14.94
C PHE A 53 -1.20 -8.02 15.99
N GLY A 54 -2.47 -8.28 16.33
CA GLY A 54 -3.21 -7.55 17.35
C GLY A 54 -3.83 -6.23 16.90
N TYR A 55 -3.79 -5.90 15.61
CA TYR A 55 -4.49 -4.74 15.06
C TYR A 55 -5.93 -5.12 14.71
N SER A 56 -6.89 -4.58 15.46
CA SER A 56 -8.32 -4.81 15.25
C SER A 56 -9.02 -3.60 14.67
N GLY A 57 -10.15 -3.80 13.99
CA GLY A 57 -11.03 -2.72 13.53
C GLY A 57 -10.79 -2.26 12.10
N LEU A 58 -9.73 -2.76 11.46
CA LEU A 58 -9.42 -2.52 10.05
C LEU A 58 -10.50 -3.11 9.15
N LYS A 59 -10.85 -2.35 8.11
CA LYS A 59 -11.84 -2.72 7.12
C LYS A 59 -11.28 -2.50 5.73
N LYS A 60 -11.71 -3.34 4.80
CA LYS A 60 -11.53 -3.10 3.38
C LYS A 60 -12.63 -2.18 2.88
N HIS A 61 -12.23 -1.10 2.22
CA HIS A 61 -13.10 -0.22 1.46
C HIS A 61 -12.82 -0.38 -0.04
N VAL A 62 -13.85 -0.24 -0.87
CA VAL A 62 -13.75 -0.37 -2.34
C VAL A 62 -14.18 0.95 -2.95
N ARG A 63 -13.31 1.57 -3.77
CA ARG A 63 -13.54 2.92 -4.33
C ARG A 63 -14.86 3.05 -5.07
N ALA A 64 -15.26 2.03 -5.83
CA ALA A 64 -16.52 2.01 -6.57
C ALA A 64 -17.79 2.12 -5.69
N GLN A 65 -17.67 1.97 -4.37
CA GLN A 65 -18.75 2.15 -3.40
C GLN A 65 -18.81 3.59 -2.82
N TRP A 66 -17.91 4.46 -3.28
CA TRP A 66 -17.71 5.84 -2.83
C TRP A 66 -17.74 6.81 -4.02
N ASP A 67 -18.75 6.67 -4.87
CA ASP A 67 -18.95 7.41 -6.12
C ASP A 67 -19.45 8.86 -5.91
N TYR A 68 -19.75 9.25 -4.68
CA TYR A 68 -20.27 10.57 -4.35
C TYR A 68 -19.17 11.57 -4.01
N GLY A 69 -18.92 12.50 -4.93
CA GLY A 69 -18.07 13.67 -4.70
C GLY A 69 -16.66 13.30 -4.21
N THR A 70 -16.19 13.97 -3.16
CA THR A 70 -14.86 13.78 -2.58
C THR A 70 -14.79 12.70 -1.50
N ALA A 71 -15.88 11.96 -1.24
CA ALA A 71 -16.01 11.11 -0.06
C ALA A 71 -14.89 10.07 0.08
N TRP A 72 -14.39 9.54 -1.04
CA TRP A 72 -13.25 8.62 -1.05
C TRP A 72 -11.95 9.28 -0.59
N GLY A 73 -11.65 10.49 -1.11
CA GLY A 73 -10.49 11.27 -0.69
C GLY A 73 -10.63 11.76 0.77
N ASP A 74 -11.84 12.13 1.20
CA ASP A 74 -12.13 12.54 2.58
C ASP A 74 -11.88 11.41 3.57
N LEU A 75 -12.21 10.15 3.22
CA LEU A 75 -11.88 8.99 4.03
C LEU A 75 -10.36 8.88 4.24
N ILE A 76 -9.57 8.94 3.16
CA ILE A 76 -8.11 8.82 3.22
C ILE A 76 -7.50 9.98 4.03
N ARG A 77 -7.93 11.21 3.77
CA ARG A 77 -7.49 12.39 4.54
C ARG A 77 -7.82 12.24 6.02
N SER A 78 -9.01 11.76 6.37
CA SER A 78 -9.40 11.57 7.77
C SER A 78 -8.52 10.56 8.50
N GLU A 79 -8.05 9.52 7.82
CA GLU A 79 -7.09 8.55 8.38
C GLU A 79 -5.73 9.22 8.63
N ILE A 80 -5.22 9.95 7.63
CA ILE A 80 -3.94 10.67 7.70
C ILE A 80 -3.96 11.74 8.81
N ASP A 81 -5.05 12.50 8.93
CA ASP A 81 -5.25 13.53 9.97
C ASP A 81 -5.25 12.93 11.38
N ASN A 82 -5.60 11.64 11.50
CA ASN A 82 -5.49 10.89 12.75
C ASN A 82 -4.17 10.12 12.89
N TYR A 83 -3.16 10.47 12.11
CA TYR A 83 -1.83 9.82 12.09
C TYR A 83 -1.88 8.33 11.74
N ARG A 84 -2.83 7.92 10.90
CA ARG A 84 -2.96 6.55 10.39
C ARG A 84 -2.66 6.53 8.89
N PRO A 85 -1.43 6.16 8.49
CA PRO A 85 -1.15 5.82 7.10
C PRO A 85 -2.07 4.71 6.63
N VAL A 86 -2.47 4.76 5.37
CA VAL A 86 -3.40 3.79 4.81
C VAL A 86 -2.74 2.83 3.85
N PHE A 87 -3.18 1.57 3.88
CA PHE A 87 -2.70 0.56 2.95
C PHE A 87 -3.63 0.52 1.73
N TYR A 88 -3.08 0.88 0.58
CA TYR A 88 -3.85 1.11 -0.64
C TYR A 88 -3.51 0.07 -1.70
N ARG A 89 -4.46 -0.17 -2.60
CA ARG A 89 -4.32 -1.08 -3.73
C ARG A 89 -4.93 -0.45 -4.97
N GLY A 90 -4.31 -0.72 -6.11
CA GLY A 90 -4.88 -0.50 -7.44
C GLY A 90 -4.41 -1.58 -8.40
N ASP A 91 -5.18 -1.74 -9.48
CA ASP A 91 -4.92 -2.70 -10.55
C ASP A 91 -4.66 -1.93 -11.84
N GLU A 92 -3.87 -2.53 -12.73
CA GLU A 92 -3.64 -1.99 -14.07
C GLU A 92 -4.90 -2.08 -14.94
N CYS A 93 -5.72 -3.10 -14.71
CA CYS A 93 -6.94 -3.39 -15.46
C CYS A 93 -7.81 -4.44 -14.74
N ASP A 94 -9.10 -4.54 -15.10
CA ASP A 94 -10.05 -5.46 -14.45
C ASP A 94 -9.67 -6.93 -14.46
N LEU A 95 -9.06 -7.40 -15.55
CA LEU A 95 -8.83 -8.81 -15.80
C LEU A 95 -7.35 -9.22 -15.75
N CYS A 96 -6.44 -8.30 -15.41
CA CYS A 96 -5.02 -8.62 -15.30
C CYS A 96 -4.63 -9.08 -13.89
N THR A 97 -3.52 -9.81 -13.86
CA THR A 97 -2.86 -10.24 -12.63
C THR A 97 -1.99 -9.14 -12.01
N SER A 98 -1.80 -8.03 -12.73
CA SER A 98 -1.01 -6.88 -12.31
C SER A 98 -1.79 -6.06 -11.28
N LYS A 99 -1.41 -6.25 -10.02
CA LYS A 99 -2.03 -5.67 -8.84
C LYS A 99 -0.91 -5.15 -7.97
N HIS A 100 -1.02 -3.93 -7.49
CA HIS A 100 -0.01 -3.35 -6.64
C HIS A 100 -0.62 -2.85 -5.34
N PHE A 101 0.17 -2.97 -4.27
CA PHE A 101 -0.18 -2.45 -2.95
C PHE A 101 0.90 -1.46 -2.51
N TRP A 102 0.47 -0.37 -1.91
CA TRP A 102 1.35 0.68 -1.45
C TRP A 102 0.79 1.39 -0.22
N VAL A 103 1.53 2.35 0.31
CA VAL A 103 1.09 3.17 1.45
C VAL A 103 0.81 4.58 0.96
N ILE A 104 -0.29 5.16 1.43
CA ILE A 104 -0.54 6.60 1.36
C ILE A 104 -0.42 7.14 2.78
N ASP A 105 0.55 8.01 3.02
CA ASP A 105 0.92 8.53 4.34
C ASP A 105 0.94 10.07 4.42
N GLY A 106 0.42 10.75 3.40
CA GLY A 106 0.27 12.20 3.40
C GLY A 106 -0.56 12.72 2.23
N TYR A 107 -0.79 14.02 2.23
CA TYR A 107 -1.37 14.77 1.11
C TYR A 107 -0.85 16.21 1.12
N ASP A 108 -0.91 16.90 -0.03
CA ASP A 108 -0.40 18.26 -0.16
C ASP A 108 -1.34 19.26 0.54
N SER A 109 -0.78 20.11 1.40
CA SER A 109 -1.56 21.10 2.16
C SER A 109 -2.23 22.19 1.30
N SER A 110 -1.70 22.43 0.09
CA SER A 110 -2.21 23.40 -0.88
C SER A 110 -3.13 22.76 -1.92
N ASP A 111 -3.02 21.45 -2.12
CA ASP A 111 -3.90 20.65 -2.96
C ASP A 111 -4.30 19.34 -2.24
N PRO A 112 -5.44 19.32 -1.52
CA PRO A 112 -5.83 18.18 -0.69
C PRO A 112 -6.17 16.92 -1.48
N ASP A 113 -6.29 16.99 -2.80
CA ASP A 113 -6.52 15.83 -3.67
C ASP A 113 -5.21 15.24 -4.24
N TYR A 114 -4.06 15.84 -3.90
CA TYR A 114 -2.74 15.36 -4.27
C TYR A 114 -2.09 14.58 -3.11
N PHE A 115 -2.10 13.25 -3.20
CA PHE A 115 -1.73 12.34 -2.12
C PHE A 115 -0.29 11.87 -2.22
N TYR A 116 0.42 11.82 -1.10
CA TYR A 116 1.78 11.32 -1.00
C TYR A 116 1.77 9.79 -0.91
N CYS A 117 2.36 9.14 -1.91
CA CYS A 117 2.38 7.69 -2.08
C CYS A 117 3.80 7.13 -1.92
N ASN A 118 3.92 6.04 -1.16
CA ASN A 118 5.12 5.21 -1.07
C ASN A 118 4.83 3.82 -1.67
N PHE A 119 5.31 3.61 -2.89
CA PHE A 119 5.08 2.41 -3.70
C PHE A 119 5.91 1.19 -3.28
N GLY A 120 6.78 1.30 -2.28
CA GLY A 120 7.49 0.16 -1.72
C GLY A 120 8.60 -0.44 -2.59
N TRP A 121 9.08 0.30 -3.60
CA TRP A 121 10.17 -0.11 -4.52
C TRP A 121 11.58 0.25 -4.04
N GLY A 122 11.73 0.50 -2.73
CA GLY A 122 13.01 0.71 -2.05
C GLY A 122 13.62 2.12 -2.22
N TYR A 123 14.75 2.36 -1.54
CA TYR A 123 15.49 3.63 -1.63
C TYR A 123 16.93 3.38 -2.14
N PRO A 124 17.48 4.21 -3.06
CA PRO A 124 16.83 5.39 -3.65
C PRO A 124 15.67 5.05 -4.60
N GLY A 125 15.51 3.77 -4.95
CA GLY A 125 14.41 3.29 -5.82
C GLY A 125 14.37 4.02 -7.16
N PRO A 126 13.34 3.75 -7.98
CA PRO A 126 12.96 4.66 -9.04
C PRO A 126 12.55 6.02 -8.46
N THR A 127 12.74 7.11 -9.20
CA THR A 127 12.38 8.47 -8.74
C THR A 127 10.90 8.63 -8.43
N TYR A 128 10.04 7.75 -8.96
CA TYR A 128 8.61 7.73 -8.73
C TYR A 128 8.18 6.83 -7.55
N ASN A 129 9.09 6.11 -6.90
CA ASN A 129 8.75 5.24 -5.76
C ASN A 129 8.06 6.01 -4.61
N ILE A 130 8.53 7.22 -4.37
CA ILE A 130 7.96 8.14 -3.40
C ILE A 130 7.53 9.38 -4.18
N SER A 131 6.23 9.54 -4.40
CA SER A 131 5.71 10.60 -5.25
C SER A 131 4.31 11.02 -4.82
N TYR A 132 3.94 12.25 -5.15
CA TYR A 132 2.57 12.70 -5.01
C TYR A 132 1.76 12.30 -6.26
N GLN A 133 0.54 11.80 -6.06
CA GLN A 133 -0.35 11.30 -7.11
C GLN A 133 -1.80 11.75 -6.86
N TYR A 134 -2.57 11.92 -7.93
CA TYR A 134 -4.02 12.08 -7.82
C TYR A 134 -4.67 10.70 -7.80
N LEU A 135 -5.78 10.52 -7.09
CA LEU A 135 -6.47 9.21 -7.04
C LEU A 135 -7.07 8.79 -8.39
N ASP A 136 -7.29 9.75 -9.29
CA ASP A 136 -7.71 9.53 -10.68
C ASP A 136 -6.55 9.39 -11.67
N ASP A 137 -5.32 9.56 -11.19
CA ASP A 137 -4.10 9.41 -11.99
C ASP A 137 -2.99 8.78 -11.13
N LEU A 138 -3.17 7.49 -10.84
CA LEU A 138 -2.22 6.65 -10.11
C LEU A 138 -1.25 6.01 -11.09
N THR A 139 -0.42 6.85 -11.72
CA THR A 139 0.52 6.44 -12.78
C THR A 139 1.99 6.71 -12.43
N PRO A 140 2.57 6.10 -11.37
CA PRO A 140 3.97 6.32 -11.03
C PRO A 140 4.91 5.80 -12.13
N GLY A 141 5.48 6.74 -12.91
CA GLY A 141 6.37 6.41 -14.02
C GLY A 141 5.57 5.92 -15.23
N GLU A 142 5.69 4.62 -15.56
CA GLU A 142 4.97 3.96 -16.67
C GLU A 142 3.99 2.89 -16.15
N HIS A 143 3.76 2.81 -14.83
CA HIS A 143 2.88 1.83 -14.21
C HIS A 143 1.50 2.43 -13.97
N GLU A 144 0.45 1.80 -14.47
CA GLU A 144 -0.93 2.28 -14.26
C GLU A 144 -1.63 1.46 -13.17
N PHE A 145 -2.25 2.12 -12.19
CA PHE A 145 -2.98 1.47 -11.08
C PHE A 145 -4.37 2.09 -10.84
N ASN A 146 -5.00 2.58 -11.90
CA ASN A 146 -6.24 3.35 -11.82
C ASN A 146 -7.47 2.48 -11.55
N GLU A 147 -7.41 1.17 -11.78
CA GLU A 147 -8.56 0.28 -11.71
C GLU A 147 -8.70 -0.42 -10.36
N ASN A 148 -9.93 -0.84 -10.03
CA ASN A 148 -10.25 -1.66 -8.85
C ASN A 148 -9.65 -1.18 -7.52
N GLN A 149 -9.61 0.14 -7.33
CA GLN A 149 -8.94 0.74 -6.19
C GLN A 149 -9.59 0.34 -4.85
N GLN A 150 -8.74 -0.02 -3.89
CA GLN A 150 -9.15 -0.47 -2.56
C GLN A 150 -8.25 0.12 -1.48
N LEU A 151 -8.83 0.26 -0.30
CA LEU A 151 -8.22 0.85 0.88
C LEU A 151 -8.40 -0.08 2.08
N ILE A 152 -7.38 -0.20 2.93
CA ILE A 152 -7.50 -0.80 4.26
C ILE A 152 -7.26 0.28 5.31
N SER A 153 -8.27 0.51 6.15
CA SER A 153 -8.29 1.48 7.25
C SER A 153 -9.20 1.03 8.39
#